data_AF-A0A365HBM3-F1
#
_entry.id   AF-A0A365HBM3-F1
#
_cell.length_a   1.000
_cell.length_b   1.000
_cell.length_c   1.000
_cell.angle_alpha   90.00
_cell.angle_beta   90.00
_cell.angle_gamma   90.00
#
_symmetry.space_group_name_H-M   'P 1'
#
loop_
_entity.id
_entity.type
_entity.pdbx_description
1 polymer ?
#
loop_
_entity_poly.entity_id
_entity_poly.type
_entity_poly.pdbx_seq_one_letter_code
_entity_poly.pdbx_strand_id
1 'polypeptide(L)' 'MSADHVDHGNTPAAWTAVTIILLGSCAIGWAVVAGSVPLGAAGAAVVVIGAVVGKVMQMMGLGKKTYVPSP' A
#
# COMPACT_ATOMS: atom_id res chain seq x y z
N MET A 1 6.76 -28.32 -17.73
CA MET A 1 7.34 -27.22 -16.95
C MET A 1 6.38 -26.05 -17.03
N SER A 2 5.37 -26.00 -16.15
CA SER A 2 4.54 -24.79 -16.05
C SER A 2 5.37 -23.77 -15.29
N ALA A 3 5.69 -22.66 -15.94
CA ALA A 3 6.54 -21.60 -15.41
C ALA A 3 6.11 -21.21 -13.99
N ASP A 4 7.09 -21.05 -13.09
CA ASP A 4 6.90 -20.58 -11.74
C ASP A 4 5.97 -19.35 -11.71
N HIS A 5 4.76 -19.51 -11.17
CA HIS A 5 3.89 -18.38 -10.86
C HIS A 5 4.49 -17.65 -9.66
N VAL A 6 5.47 -16.78 -9.92
CA VAL A 6 5.99 -15.85 -8.91
C VAL A 6 4.81 -14.99 -8.45
N ASP A 7 4.38 -15.15 -7.20
CA ASP A 7 3.27 -14.38 -6.63
C ASP A 7 3.54 -12.86 -6.76
N HIS A 8 2.84 -12.23 -7.68
CA HIS A 8 2.96 -10.81 -7.99
C HIS A 8 2.24 -10.00 -6.93
N GLY A 9 2.97 -9.36 -6.01
CA GLY A 9 2.43 -8.28 -5.16
C GLY A 9 1.21 -8.63 -4.28
N ASN A 10 0.70 -9.87 -4.29
CA ASN A 10 -0.53 -10.27 -3.60
C ASN A 10 -0.31 -10.57 -2.11
N THR A 11 0.68 -9.91 -1.51
CA THR A 11 0.98 -10.10 -0.09
C THR A 11 0.06 -9.22 0.75
N PRO A 12 -0.31 -9.65 1.97
CA PRO A 12 -1.12 -8.84 2.87
C PRO A 12 -0.54 -7.44 3.08
N ALA A 13 0.79 -7.30 3.24
CA ALA A 13 1.43 -6.01 3.42
C ALA A 13 1.23 -5.06 2.23
N ALA A 14 1.27 -5.59 1.01
CA ALA A 14 1.10 -4.80 -0.20
C ALA A 14 -0.35 -4.36 -0.38
N TRP A 15 -1.32 -5.28 -0.23
CA TRP A 15 -2.73 -4.94 -0.36
C TRP A 15 -3.20 -3.96 0.72
N THR A 16 -2.76 -4.12 1.97
CA THR A 16 -3.09 -3.16 3.03
C THR A 16 -2.54 -1.76 2.72
N ALA A 17 -1.28 -1.66 2.29
CA ALA A 17 -0.70 -0.37 1.92
C ALA A 17 -1.47 0.28 0.75
N VAL A 18 -1.77 -0.49 -0.29
CA VAL A 18 -2.52 -0.01 -1.47
C VAL A 18 -3.90 0.48 -1.08
N THR A 19 -4.67 -0.28 -0.31
CA THR A 19 -6.03 0.13 0.10
C THR A 19 -6.02 1.44 0.88
N ILE A 20 -5.12 1.60 1.86
CA ILE A 20 -5.05 2.82 2.66
C ILE A 20 -4.64 4.03 1.79
N ILE A 21 -3.63 3.85 0.94
CA ILE A 21 -3.14 4.93 0.06
C ILE A 21 -4.21 5.32 -0.96
N LEU A 22 -4.97 4.37 -1.51
CA LEU A 22 -6.08 4.65 -2.42
C LEU A 22 -7.18 5.47 -1.71
N LEU A 23 -7.56 5.11 -0.49
CA LEU A 23 -8.55 5.87 0.29
C LEU A 23 -8.09 7.31 0.55
N GLY A 24 -6.83 7.49 0.95
CA GLY A 24 -6.23 8.82 1.12
C GLY A 24 -6.21 9.61 -0.19
N SER A 25 -5.86 8.96 -1.31
CA SER A 25 -5.81 9.60 -2.63
C SER A 25 -7.19 10.02 -3.13
N CYS A 26 -8.22 9.20 -2.89
CA CYS A 26 -9.61 9.57 -3.16
C CYS A 26 -10.04 10.80 -2.34
N ALA A 27 -9.67 10.87 -1.05
CA ALA A 27 -9.96 12.02 -0.21
C ALA A 27 -9.25 13.30 -0.70
N ILE A 28 -7.99 13.19 -1.15
CA ILE A 28 -7.27 14.31 -1.79
C ILE A 28 -7.99 14.74 -3.08
N GLY A 29 -8.38 13.80 -3.94
CA GLY A 29 -9.14 14.11 -5.16
C GLY A 29 -10.44 14.86 -4.85
N TRP A 30 -11.16 14.43 -3.81
CA TRP A 30 -12.38 15.09 -3.35
C TRP A 30 -12.10 16.49 -2.78
N ALA A 31 -10.97 16.65 -2.08
CA ALA A 31 -10.54 17.94 -1.55
C ALA A 31 -10.29 18.98 -2.66
N VAL A 32 -9.76 18.55 -3.81
CA VAL A 32 -9.57 19.43 -4.98
C VAL A 32 -10.92 19.90 -5.52
N VAL A 33 -11.89 19.00 -5.67
CA VAL A 33 -13.24 19.34 -6.14
C VAL A 33 -13.94 20.28 -5.15
N ALA A 34 -13.76 20.05 -3.85
CA ALA A 34 -14.36 20.86 -2.78
C ALA A 34 -13.58 22.15 -2.48
N GLY A 35 -12.39 22.36 -3.06
CA GLY A 35 -11.49 23.48 -2.73
C GLY A 35 -11.03 23.51 -1.26
N SER A 36 -10.98 22.35 -0.59
CA SER A 36 -10.77 22.24 0.86
C SER A 36 -9.35 21.79 1.20
N VAL A 37 -8.48 22.74 1.55
CA VAL A 37 -7.12 22.46 2.03
C VAL A 37 -7.10 21.53 3.26
N PRO A 38 -7.97 21.69 4.28
CA PRO A 38 -8.00 20.77 5.42
C PRO A 38 -8.31 19.32 5.02
N LEU A 39 -9.24 19.11 4.08
CA LEU A 39 -9.57 17.77 3.58
C LEU A 39 -8.41 17.17 2.80
N GLY A 40 -7.71 17.98 2.01
CA GLY A 40 -6.51 17.56 1.28
C GLY A 40 -5.38 17.15 2.23
N ALA A 41 -5.16 17.93 3.29
CA ALA A 41 -4.18 17.61 4.32
C ALA A 41 -4.53 16.31 5.08
N ALA A 42 -5.82 16.10 5.39
CA ALA A 42 -6.29 14.86 6.00
C ALA A 42 -6.04 13.65 5.08
N GLY A 43 -6.38 13.76 3.79
CA GLY A 43 -6.10 12.72 2.80
C GLY A 43 -4.60 12.42 2.65
N ALA A 44 -3.75 13.46 2.64
CA ALA A 44 -2.30 13.29 2.62
C ALA A 44 -1.77 12.58 3.86
N ALA A 45 -2.30 12.89 5.04
CA ALA A 45 -1.94 12.18 6.27
C ALA A 45 -2.30 10.68 6.19
N VAL A 46 -3.45 10.33 5.61
CA VAL A 46 -3.85 8.94 5.39
C VAL A 46 -2.89 8.21 4.43
N VAL A 47 -2.44 8.87 3.36
CA VAL A 47 -1.43 8.29 2.45
C VAL A 47 -0.13 7.96 3.19
N VAL A 48 0.35 8.90 4.02
CA VAL A 48 1.57 8.68 4.83
C VAL A 48 1.39 7.50 5.79
N ILE A 49 0.22 7.41 6.46
CA ILE A 49 -0.11 6.27 7.32
C ILE A 49 -0.07 4.96 6.53
N GLY A 50 -0.63 4.91 5.32
CA GLY A 50 -0.59 3.71 4.48
C GLY A 50 0.82 3.24 4.16
N ALA A 51 1.74 4.18 3.86
CA ALA A 51 3.14 3.87 3.63
C ALA A 51 3.83 3.31 4.89
N VAL A 52 3.56 3.91 6.06
CA VAL A 52 4.10 3.45 7.35
C VAL A 52 3.57 2.05 7.70
N VAL A 53 2.27 1.82 7.59
CA VAL A 53 1.64 0.52 7.86
C VAL A 53 2.21 -0.56 6.94
N GLY A 54 2.35 -0.27 5.64
CA GLY A 54 2.96 -1.18 4.69
C GLY A 54 4.39 -1.57 5.09
N LYS A 55 5.20 -0.61 5.52
CA LYS A 55 6.57 -0.86 6.00
C LYS A 55 6.59 -1.70 7.27
N VAL A 56 5.72 -1.41 8.23
CA VAL A 56 5.60 -2.20 9.47
C VAL A 56 5.21 -3.64 9.15
N MET A 57 4.22 -3.86 8.28
CA MET A 57 3.82 -5.21 7.87
C MET A 57 4.91 -5.97 7.11
N GLN A 58 5.70 -5.28 6.29
CA GLN A 58 6.87 -5.88 5.65
C GLN A 58 7.88 -6.36 6.71
N MET A 59 8.16 -5.55 7.74
CA MET A 59 9.06 -5.94 8.84
C MET A 59 8.51 -7.11 9.66
N MET A 60 7.19 -7.26 9.76
CA MET A 60 6.53 -8.41 10.39
C MET A 60 6.52 -9.68 9.51
N GLY A 61 7.15 -9.67 8.33
CA GLY A 61 7.21 -10.83 7.44
C GLY A 61 5.94 -11.07 6.61
N LEU A 62 4.99 -10.13 6.60
CA LEU A 62 3.76 -10.19 5.80
C LEU A 62 3.97 -9.66 4.36
N GLY A 63 5.21 -9.32 4.01
CA GLY A 63 5.61 -8.92 2.67
C GLY A 63 6.02 -10.09 1.77
N LYS A 64 6.53 -9.77 0.58
CA LYS A 64 7.00 -10.75 -0.40
C LYS A 64 8.12 -11.60 0.18
N LYS A 65 7.99 -12.94 0.10
CA LYS A 65 9.09 -13.86 0.35
C LYS A 65 10.05 -13.87 -0.85
N THR A 66 11.34 -13.76 -0.58
CA THR A 66 12.37 -13.94 -1.59
C THR A 66 12.52 -15.44 -1.86
N TYR A 67 12.42 -15.84 -3.12
CA TYR A 67 12.74 -17.21 -3.53
C TYR A 67 14.23 -17.47 -3.28
N VAL A 68 14.53 -18.47 -2.45
CA VAL A 68 15.89 -19.00 -2.28
C VAL A 68 15.92 -20.31 -3.06
N PRO A 69 16.71 -20.41 -4.15
CA PRO A 69 16.82 -21.65 -4.91
C PRO A 69 17.40 -22.76 -4.03
N SER A 70 16.78 -23.94 -4.01
CA SER A 70 17.39 -25.15 -3.44
C SER A 70 18.52 -25.64 -4.37
N PRO A 71 19.66 -26.13 -3.83
CA PRO A 71 20.78 -26.63 -4.64
C PRO A 71 20.42 -27.88 -5.46
#